data_AF-A0A1L5KZ19-F1
#
_entry.id   AF-A0A1L5KZ19-F1
#
_cell.length_a   1.000
_cell.length_b   1.000
_cell.length_c   1.000
_cell.angle_alpha   90.00
_cell.angle_beta   90.00
_cell.angle_gamma   90.00
#
_symmetry.space_group_name_H-M   'P 1'
#
loop_
_entity.id
_entity.type
_entity.pdbx_description
1 polymer ?
#
loop_
_entity_poly.entity_id
_entity_poly.type
_entity_poly.pdbx_seq_one_letter_code
_entity_poly.pdbx_strand_id
1 'polypeptide(L)'
;GMIALGANAVGCSGKPLGIVATGSGNDFARGLKLPVNRIETAVEGIVGAIVRGSHIDVDMGRVTSLDGGYAVDPSTGEEYEYQESKSAEHPIDRYYAGMLSCGLDASINDRANHSHLPTGTMRYFAAVLVELTHMKRYGYHIKATLADGTTDERDIITPLLTIANSRHIG
;
A
#
# COMPACT_ATOMS: atom_id res chain seq x y z
N GLY A 1 2.71 2.51 6.37
CA GLY A 1 3.07 3.93 6.50
C GLY A 1 1.88 4.75 7.00
N MET A 2 2.12 5.97 7.51
CA MET A 2 1.09 6.81 8.15
C MET A 2 -0.10 7.14 7.24
N ILE A 3 0.15 7.39 5.94
CA ILE A 3 -0.91 7.66 4.97
C ILE A 3 -1.85 6.44 4.82
N ALA A 4 -1.30 5.22 4.82
CA ALA A 4 -2.12 4.01 4.73
C ALA A 4 -3.04 3.86 5.95
N LEU A 5 -2.55 4.18 7.16
CA LEU A 5 -3.39 4.19 8.37
C LEU A 5 -4.49 5.23 8.26
N GLY A 6 -4.16 6.45 7.82
CA GLY A 6 -5.14 7.52 7.60
C GLY A 6 -6.20 7.12 6.58
N ALA A 7 -5.81 6.57 5.44
CA ALA A 7 -6.71 6.10 4.39
C ALA A 7 -7.67 5.01 4.89
N ASN A 8 -7.17 4.05 5.67
CA ASN A 8 -8.01 3.01 6.27
C ASN A 8 -8.95 3.56 7.36
N ALA A 9 -8.56 4.64 8.05
CA ALA A 9 -9.41 5.28 9.05
C ALA A 9 -10.53 6.13 8.43
N VAL A 10 -10.27 6.77 7.28
CA VAL A 10 -11.27 7.61 6.59
C VAL A 10 -12.01 6.88 5.47
N GLY A 11 -11.60 5.65 5.13
CA GLY A 11 -12.16 4.84 4.06
C GLY A 11 -13.69 4.81 4.09
N CYS A 12 -14.33 5.28 3.01
CA CYS A 12 -15.80 5.35 2.88
C CYS A 12 -16.54 6.15 3.97
N SER A 13 -15.84 6.94 4.79
CA SER A 13 -16.46 7.70 5.89
C SER A 13 -17.05 9.05 5.48
N GLY A 14 -16.74 9.52 4.26
CA GLY A 14 -17.05 10.88 3.79
C GLY A 14 -16.22 11.98 4.47
N LYS A 15 -15.26 11.62 5.34
CA LYS A 15 -14.39 12.59 6.02
C LYS A 15 -13.10 12.81 5.22
N PRO A 16 -12.70 14.06 4.95
CA PRO A 16 -11.45 14.34 4.26
C PRO A 16 -10.23 14.02 5.14
N LEU A 17 -9.15 13.57 4.51
CA LEU A 17 -7.86 13.30 5.16
C LEU A 17 -6.88 14.44 4.86
N GLY A 18 -6.44 15.16 5.89
CA GLY A 18 -5.36 16.15 5.78
C GLY A 18 -3.98 15.47 5.85
N ILE A 19 -3.07 15.82 4.95
CA ILE A 19 -1.73 15.22 4.88
C ILE A 19 -0.67 16.32 5.04
N VAL A 20 0.20 16.15 6.04
CA VAL A 20 1.43 16.93 6.21
C VAL A 20 2.62 15.99 5.96
N ALA A 21 3.23 16.10 4.78
CA ALA A 21 4.24 15.16 4.32
C ALA A 21 5.64 15.50 4.84
N THR A 22 6.04 14.83 5.92
CA THR A 22 7.36 15.02 6.59
C THR A 22 8.19 13.75 6.68
N GLY A 23 7.67 12.62 6.18
CA GLY A 23 8.37 11.33 6.19
C GLY A 23 9.40 11.19 5.08
N SER A 24 10.06 10.03 5.00
CA SER A 24 10.95 9.68 3.88
C SER A 24 10.17 9.19 2.64
N GLY A 25 9.06 8.47 2.83
CA GLY A 25 8.18 7.97 1.76
C GLY A 25 6.94 8.86 1.57
N ASN A 26 7.06 9.88 0.71
CA ASN A 26 6.00 10.88 0.46
C ASN A 26 5.41 10.77 -0.95
N ASP A 27 5.52 9.61 -1.61
CA ASP A 27 5.16 9.48 -3.03
C ASP A 27 3.69 9.71 -3.30
N PHE A 28 2.81 9.33 -2.36
CA PHE A 28 1.40 9.68 -2.42
C PHE A 28 1.17 11.21 -2.37
N ALA A 29 1.86 11.91 -1.47
CA ALA A 29 1.78 13.37 -1.38
C ALA A 29 2.36 14.05 -2.63
N ARG A 30 3.46 13.53 -3.19
CA ARG A 30 4.04 13.99 -4.45
C ARG A 30 3.07 13.80 -5.62
N GLY A 31 2.42 12.65 -5.68
CA GLY A 31 1.43 12.34 -6.73
C GLY A 31 0.22 13.27 -6.69
N LEU A 32 -0.20 13.69 -5.51
CA LEU A 32 -1.24 14.70 -5.30
C LEU A 32 -0.73 16.15 -5.37
N LYS A 33 0.56 16.36 -5.66
CA LYS A 33 1.23 17.67 -5.70
C LYS A 33 1.11 18.45 -4.38
N LEU A 34 1.01 17.74 -3.26
CA LEU A 34 0.97 18.33 -1.93
C LEU A 34 2.37 18.84 -1.53
N PRO A 35 2.45 19.85 -0.64
CA PRO A 35 3.74 20.33 -0.13
C PRO A 35 4.48 19.22 0.64
N VAL A 36 5.71 18.92 0.22
CA VAL A 36 6.60 17.96 0.88
C VAL A 36 7.67 18.69 1.67
N ASN A 37 7.86 18.33 2.94
CA ASN A 37 8.78 18.98 3.88
C ASN A 37 8.54 20.50 4.03
N ARG A 38 7.29 20.94 3.81
CA ARG A 38 6.84 22.33 3.95
C ARG A 38 5.63 22.36 4.89
N ILE A 39 5.91 22.22 6.19
CA ILE A 39 4.90 22.03 7.22
C ILE A 39 3.92 23.21 7.25
N GLU A 40 4.42 24.44 7.32
CA GLU A 40 3.60 25.65 7.37
C GLU A 40 2.65 25.73 6.17
N THR A 41 3.17 25.57 4.95
CA THR A 41 2.37 25.58 3.72
C THR A 41 1.30 24.48 3.71
N ALA A 42 1.63 23.28 4.19
CA ALA A 42 0.67 22.17 4.26
C ALA A 42 -0.45 22.46 5.26
N VAL A 43 -0.11 22.98 6.44
CA VAL A 43 -1.08 23.35 7.49
C VAL A 43 -1.98 24.48 7.03
N GLU A 44 -1.42 25.55 6.45
CA GLU A 44 -2.19 26.65 5.86
C GLU A 44 -3.16 26.16 4.77
N GLY A 45 -2.69 25.26 3.90
CA GLY A 45 -3.53 24.63 2.88
C GLY A 45 -4.69 23.82 3.47
N ILE A 46 -4.43 23.01 4.50
CA ILE A 46 -5.45 22.21 5.20
C ILE A 46 -6.48 23.12 5.88
N VAL A 47 -6.03 24.14 6.63
CA VAL A 47 -6.92 25.09 7.29
C VAL A 47 -7.77 25.83 6.25
N GLY A 48 -7.15 26.32 5.17
CA GLY A 48 -7.87 26.96 4.07
C GLY A 48 -8.89 26.06 3.40
N ALA A 49 -8.58 24.76 3.26
CA ALA A 49 -9.50 23.76 2.73
C ALA A 49 -10.70 23.52 3.65
N ILE A 50 -10.46 23.43 4.97
CA ILE A 50 -11.52 23.29 5.99
C ILE A 50 -12.45 24.50 5.95
N VAL A 51 -11.89 25.72 5.98
CA VAL A 51 -12.68 26.97 5.99
C VAL A 51 -13.52 27.10 4.73
N ARG A 52 -13.00 26.69 3.56
CA ARG A 52 -13.74 26.75 2.29
C ARG A 52 -14.63 25.53 2.03
N GLY A 53 -14.58 24.50 2.86
CA GLY A 53 -15.26 23.22 2.61
C GLY A 53 -14.78 22.50 1.34
N SER A 54 -13.54 22.79 0.89
CA SER A 54 -13.00 22.23 -0.36
C SER A 54 -12.16 20.99 -0.09
N HIS A 55 -12.25 20.00 -0.97
CA HIS A 55 -11.43 18.79 -0.95
C HIS A 55 -11.15 18.31 -2.38
N ILE A 56 -10.25 17.34 -2.50
CA ILE A 56 -10.04 16.59 -3.73
C ILE A 56 -10.54 15.17 -3.49
N ASP A 57 -11.28 14.63 -4.46
CA ASP A 57 -11.67 13.23 -4.44
C ASP A 57 -10.51 12.37 -4.94
N VAL A 58 -10.26 11.29 -4.23
CA VAL A 58 -9.23 10.31 -4.56
C VAL A 58 -9.85 8.93 -4.45
N ASP A 59 -9.76 8.17 -5.55
CA ASP A 59 -10.18 6.78 -5.55
C ASP A 59 -9.34 5.97 -4.56
N MET A 60 -9.90 4.92 -3.99
CA MET A 60 -9.18 3.96 -3.17
C MET A 60 -9.45 2.56 -3.68
N GLY A 61 -8.41 1.74 -3.78
CA GLY A 61 -8.57 0.32 -3.94
C GLY A 61 -8.89 -0.33 -2.59
N ARG A 62 -9.81 -1.28 -2.58
CA ARG A 62 -10.10 -2.14 -1.43
C ARG A 62 -9.56 -3.53 -1.73
N VAL A 63 -8.84 -4.10 -0.78
CA VAL A 63 -8.27 -5.44 -0.86
C VAL A 63 -8.95 -6.29 0.18
N THR A 64 -9.58 -7.36 -0.28
CA THR A 64 -10.14 -8.40 0.57
C THR A 64 -9.44 -9.71 0.25
N SER A 65 -9.18 -10.53 1.27
CA SER A 65 -8.78 -11.92 1.06
C SER A 65 -9.99 -12.73 0.56
N LEU A 66 -9.73 -13.77 -0.23
CA LEU A 66 -10.76 -14.76 -0.56
C LEU A 66 -11.19 -15.56 0.67
N ASP A 67 -12.34 -16.22 0.58
CA ASP A 67 -12.81 -17.16 1.58
C ASP A 67 -11.77 -18.26 1.83
N GLY A 68 -11.47 -18.53 3.11
CA GLY A 68 -10.43 -19.49 3.50
C GLY A 68 -9.00 -19.03 3.19
N GLY A 69 -8.81 -17.80 2.72
CA GLY A 69 -7.49 -17.19 2.67
C GLY A 69 -6.91 -17.08 4.07
N TYR A 70 -5.60 -17.23 4.20
CA TYR A 70 -4.85 -17.05 5.43
C TYR A 70 -3.60 -16.22 5.14
N ALA A 71 -3.15 -15.46 6.14
CA ALA A 71 -1.93 -14.67 6.02
C ALA A 71 -0.76 -15.48 6.60
N VAL A 72 0.36 -15.51 5.88
CA VAL A 72 1.60 -16.13 6.34
C VAL A 72 2.66 -15.06 6.59
N ASP A 73 3.45 -15.24 7.63
CA ASP A 73 4.68 -14.50 7.84
C ASP A 73 5.66 -14.84 6.71
N PRO A 74 6.08 -13.86 5.90
CA PRO A 74 6.93 -14.13 4.74
C PRO A 74 8.37 -14.52 5.10
N SER A 75 8.79 -14.32 6.35
CA SER A 75 10.12 -14.63 6.85
C SER A 75 10.22 -16.01 7.49
N THR A 76 9.18 -16.44 8.23
CA THR A 76 9.14 -17.75 8.89
C THR A 76 8.35 -18.78 8.08
N GLY A 77 7.44 -18.32 7.21
CA GLY A 77 6.48 -19.17 6.51
C GLY A 77 5.36 -19.69 7.41
N GLU A 78 5.31 -19.28 8.67
CA GLU A 78 4.26 -19.65 9.62
C GLU A 78 3.00 -18.81 9.37
N GLU A 79 1.84 -19.39 9.64
CA GLU A 79 0.59 -18.63 9.58
C GLU A 79 0.58 -17.58 10.70
N TYR A 80 0.11 -16.37 10.40
CA TYR A 80 -0.11 -15.37 11.45
C TYR A 80 -1.18 -15.90 12.42
N GLU A 81 -0.82 -16.13 13.68
CA GLU A 81 -1.77 -16.41 14.76
C GLU A 81 -2.67 -15.18 14.97
N TYR A 82 -3.88 -15.20 14.39
CA TYR A 82 -4.86 -14.13 14.55
C TYR A 82 -5.44 -14.15 15.97
N GLN A 83 -5.25 -13.06 16.72
CA GLN A 83 -5.96 -12.82 17.98
C GLN A 83 -7.45 -12.53 17.72
N GLU A 84 -8.26 -13.59 17.83
CA GLU A 84 -9.72 -13.82 17.99
C GLU A 84 -10.77 -12.67 18.05
N SER A 85 -10.48 -11.40 17.74
CA SER A 85 -11.38 -10.29 18.10
C SER A 85 -11.84 -9.33 16.98
N LYS A 86 -11.63 -9.65 15.69
CA LYS A 86 -12.31 -8.95 14.58
C LYS A 86 -12.69 -9.91 13.45
N SER A 87 -13.99 -10.16 13.32
CA SER A 87 -14.73 -10.72 12.17
C SER A 87 -13.99 -11.73 11.28
N ALA A 88 -14.22 -13.02 11.57
CA ALA A 88 -13.57 -14.20 11.01
C ALA A 88 -13.94 -14.56 9.55
N GLU A 89 -14.21 -13.61 8.67
CA GLU A 89 -14.64 -13.89 7.28
C GLU A 89 -13.54 -13.65 6.25
N HIS A 90 -12.71 -12.61 6.46
CA HIS A 90 -11.57 -12.29 5.60
C HIS A 90 -10.39 -11.79 6.44
N PRO A 91 -9.26 -12.52 6.57
CA PRO A 91 -8.11 -12.03 7.33
C PRO A 91 -7.56 -10.69 6.81
N ILE A 92 -7.74 -10.40 5.52
CA ILE A 92 -7.33 -9.14 4.91
C ILE A 92 -8.58 -8.39 4.47
N ASP A 93 -8.82 -7.19 5.02
CA ASP A 93 -9.77 -6.19 4.50
C ASP A 93 -9.18 -4.80 4.75
N ARG A 94 -8.59 -4.21 3.70
CA ARG A 94 -7.86 -2.93 3.80
C ARG A 94 -8.01 -2.09 2.54
N TYR A 95 -7.96 -0.77 2.73
CA TYR A 95 -7.85 0.20 1.66
C TYR A 95 -6.39 0.54 1.34
N TYR A 96 -6.12 0.81 0.07
CA TYR A 96 -4.89 1.44 -0.40
C TYR A 96 -5.23 2.57 -1.37
N ALA A 97 -4.44 3.65 -1.32
CA ALA A 97 -4.63 4.79 -2.20
C ALA A 97 -3.56 4.88 -3.30
N GLY A 98 -2.36 4.32 -3.05
CA GLY A 98 -1.23 4.35 -3.98
C GLY A 98 -1.17 3.11 -4.87
N MET A 99 -0.53 2.07 -4.36
CA MET A 99 -0.32 0.80 -5.04
C MET A 99 -0.47 -0.36 -4.06
N LEU A 100 -0.90 -1.50 -4.59
CA LEU A 100 -0.82 -2.81 -3.94
C LEU A 100 0.23 -3.63 -4.69
N SER A 101 1.33 -3.97 -4.04
CA SER A 101 2.37 -4.83 -4.61
C SER A 101 2.33 -6.21 -3.96
N CYS A 102 2.36 -7.27 -4.77
CA CYS A 102 2.43 -8.67 -4.39
C CYS A 102 3.73 -9.27 -4.93
N GLY A 103 4.46 -10.02 -4.09
CA GLY A 103 5.75 -10.63 -4.44
C GLY A 103 6.94 -9.89 -3.86
N LEU A 104 8.00 -9.72 -4.66
CA LEU A 104 9.33 -9.24 -4.23
C LEU A 104 9.30 -7.95 -3.39
N ASP A 105 8.42 -7.00 -3.73
CA ASP A 105 8.37 -5.69 -3.06
C ASP A 105 7.71 -5.75 -1.67
N ALA A 106 6.78 -6.69 -1.47
CA ALA A 106 6.15 -6.92 -0.16
C ALA A 106 7.12 -7.56 0.84
N SER A 107 7.91 -8.55 0.40
CA SER A 107 8.95 -9.17 1.24
C SER A 107 10.11 -8.21 1.53
N ILE A 108 10.49 -7.38 0.55
CA ILE A 108 11.50 -6.33 0.74
C ILE A 108 11.01 -5.26 1.71
N ASN A 109 9.78 -4.74 1.58
CA ASN A 109 9.23 -3.73 2.48
C ASN A 109 9.10 -4.26 3.91
N ASP A 110 8.65 -5.50 4.10
CA ASP A 110 8.55 -6.11 5.43
C ASP A 110 9.93 -6.31 6.08
N ARG A 111 10.91 -6.83 5.31
CA ARG A 111 12.30 -6.98 5.77
C ARG A 111 12.97 -5.64 6.05
N ALA A 112 12.75 -4.61 5.22
CA ALA A 112 13.30 -3.28 5.42
C ALA A 112 12.78 -2.62 6.71
N ASN A 113 11.50 -2.87 7.07
CA ASN A 113 10.91 -2.39 8.32
C ASN A 113 11.45 -3.14 9.55
N HIS A 114 11.85 -4.42 9.42
CA HIS A 114 12.42 -5.24 10.49
C HIS A 114 13.97 -5.25 10.57
N SER A 115 14.65 -4.52 9.67
CA SER A 115 16.12 -4.44 9.66
C SER A 115 16.65 -3.56 10.80
N HIS A 116 17.77 -3.95 11.43
CA HIS A 116 18.45 -3.18 12.50
C HIS A 116 19.59 -2.26 12.01
N LEU A 117 19.84 -2.13 10.70
CA LEU A 117 20.97 -1.33 10.18
C LEU A 117 20.70 0.18 10.16
N PRO A 118 21.69 1.03 10.48
CA PRO A 118 21.54 2.49 10.41
C PRO A 118 21.62 2.96 8.95
N THR A 119 20.81 3.98 8.64
CA THR A 119 20.73 4.82 7.42
C THR A 119 20.11 4.24 6.12
N GLY A 120 19.28 5.10 5.49
CA GLY A 120 18.43 4.84 4.32
C GLY A 120 19.16 4.90 2.98
N THR A 121 18.48 4.44 1.93
CA THR A 121 18.97 4.12 0.57
C THR A 121 19.75 2.80 0.48
N MET A 122 20.79 2.59 1.31
CA MET A 122 21.57 1.33 1.30
C MET A 122 20.76 0.09 1.74
N ARG A 123 19.78 0.28 2.63
CA ARG A 123 18.81 -0.76 3.02
C ARG A 123 18.03 -1.32 1.84
N TYR A 124 17.53 -0.44 0.97
CA TYR A 124 16.71 -0.81 -0.18
C TYR A 124 17.55 -1.60 -1.19
N PHE A 125 18.75 -1.11 -1.50
CA PHE A 125 19.67 -1.78 -2.43
C PHE A 125 20.13 -3.16 -1.94
N ALA A 126 20.47 -3.30 -0.65
CA ALA A 126 20.89 -4.59 -0.09
C ALA A 126 19.74 -5.60 -0.04
N ALA A 127 18.53 -5.16 0.33
CA ALA A 127 17.35 -6.02 0.33
C ALA A 127 16.98 -6.48 -1.09
N VAL A 128 17.06 -5.59 -2.09
CA VAL A 128 16.86 -5.91 -3.51
C VAL A 128 17.88 -6.95 -4.01
N LEU A 129 19.17 -6.78 -3.69
CA LEU A 129 20.24 -7.70 -4.12
C LEU A 129 20.10 -9.12 -3.56
N VAL A 130 19.69 -9.26 -2.30
CA VAL A 130 19.49 -10.57 -1.65
C VAL A 130 18.22 -11.25 -2.12
N GLU A 131 17.16 -10.49 -2.40
CA GLU A 131 15.90 -11.07 -2.88
C GLU A 131 16.01 -11.51 -4.35
N LEU A 132 16.80 -10.80 -5.17
CA LEU A 132 17.11 -11.19 -6.55
C LEU A 132 17.82 -12.56 -6.65
N THR A 133 18.55 -13.00 -5.62
CA THR A 133 19.22 -14.32 -5.62
C THR A 133 18.31 -15.47 -5.20
N HIS A 134 17.14 -15.18 -4.61
CA HIS A 134 16.16 -16.17 -4.15
C HIS A 134 14.86 -16.17 -4.98
N MET A 135 14.89 -15.67 -6.22
CA MET A 135 13.70 -15.50 -7.07
C MET A 135 12.90 -16.80 -7.24
N LYS A 136 11.97 -17.04 -6.32
CA LYS A 136 10.84 -17.93 -6.53
C LYS A 136 9.97 -17.22 -7.57
N ARG A 137 9.86 -17.85 -8.73
CA ARG A 137 8.87 -17.48 -9.74
C ARG A 137 7.49 -17.69 -9.12
N TYR A 138 6.87 -16.63 -8.61
CA TYR A 138 5.50 -16.69 -8.14
C TYR A 138 4.58 -16.80 -9.36
N GLY A 139 3.74 -17.84 -9.36
CA GLY A 139 2.66 -17.98 -10.33
C GLY A 139 1.43 -17.24 -9.81
N TYR A 140 0.95 -16.27 -10.57
CA TYR A 140 -0.27 -15.53 -10.28
C TYR A 140 -1.35 -15.94 -11.26
N HIS A 141 -2.48 -16.39 -10.72
CA HIS A 141 -3.71 -16.48 -11.48
C HIS A 141 -4.48 -15.18 -11.29
N ILE A 142 -4.70 -14.45 -12.39
CA ILE A 142 -5.34 -13.12 -12.36
C ILE A 142 -6.63 -13.20 -13.14
N LYS A 143 -7.73 -12.88 -12.47
CA LYS A 143 -9.02 -12.65 -13.10
C LYS A 143 -9.42 -11.19 -12.88
N ALA A 144 -9.51 -10.43 -13.96
CA ALA A 144 -9.86 -9.02 -13.94
C ALA A 144 -11.21 -8.81 -14.63
N THR A 145 -12.17 -8.26 -13.90
CA THR A 145 -13.45 -7.80 -14.47
C THR A 145 -13.34 -6.30 -14.76
N LEU A 146 -13.47 -5.91 -16.03
CA LEU A 146 -13.38 -4.53 -16.48
C LEU A 146 -14.70 -3.79 -16.26
N ALA A 147 -14.65 -2.46 -16.38
CA ALA A 147 -15.82 -1.59 -16.16
C ALA A 147 -16.96 -1.84 -17.16
N ASP A 148 -16.66 -2.39 -18.34
CA ASP A 148 -17.64 -2.80 -19.34
C ASP A 148 -18.26 -4.18 -19.08
N GLY A 149 -17.87 -4.84 -17.98
CA GLY A 149 -18.33 -6.17 -17.58
C GLY A 149 -17.57 -7.32 -18.25
N THR A 150 -16.63 -7.03 -19.15
CA THR A 150 -15.78 -8.08 -19.74
C THR A 150 -14.81 -8.63 -18.69
N THR A 151 -14.43 -9.90 -18.86
CA THR A 151 -13.46 -10.55 -17.97
C THR A 151 -12.23 -10.95 -18.77
N ASP A 152 -11.04 -10.61 -18.25
CA ASP A 152 -9.76 -11.07 -18.73
C ASP A 152 -9.13 -11.98 -17.67
N GLU A 153 -8.67 -13.16 -18.08
CA GLU A 153 -8.15 -14.18 -17.18
C GLU A 153 -6.80 -14.67 -17.69
N ARG A 154 -5.77 -14.59 -16.83
CA ARG A 154 -4.39 -14.87 -17.22
C ARG A 154 -3.61 -15.50 -16.09
N ASP A 155 -2.81 -16.50 -16.45
CA ASP A 155 -1.74 -17.01 -15.60
C ASP A 155 -0.44 -16.30 -15.95
N ILE A 156 0.15 -15.61 -14.96
CA ILE A 156 1.38 -14.85 -15.12
C ILE A 156 2.42 -15.37 -14.14
N ILE A 157 3.60 -15.68 -14.67
CA ILE A 157 4.77 -16.00 -13.86
C ILE A 157 5.64 -14.75 -13.81
N THR A 158 5.65 -14.07 -12.67
CA THR A 158 6.40 -12.83 -12.47
C THR A 158 6.94 -12.76 -11.04
N PRO A 159 8.12 -12.16 -10.80
CA PRO A 159 8.60 -11.93 -9.44
C PRO A 159 7.78 -10.86 -8.69
N LEU A 160 7.04 -10.01 -9.42
CA LEU A 160 6.28 -8.89 -8.87
C LEU A 160 4.98 -8.69 -9.67
N LEU A 161 3.87 -8.54 -8.95
CA LEU A 161 2.59 -8.09 -9.48
C LEU A 161 2.16 -6.84 -8.71
N THR A 162 1.88 -5.75 -9.42
CA THR A 162 1.45 -4.50 -8.80
C THR A 162 0.14 -4.02 -9.38
N ILE A 163 -0.83 -3.71 -8.52
CA ILE A 163 -2.10 -3.07 -8.85
C ILE A 163 -2.01 -1.61 -8.42
N ALA A 164 -2.00 -0.69 -9.37
CA ALA A 164 -1.87 0.74 -9.12
C ALA A 164 -3.23 1.44 -9.16
N ASN A 165 -3.50 2.26 -8.14
CA ASN A 165 -4.63 3.19 -8.09
C ASN A 165 -4.17 4.64 -8.37
N SER A 166 -2.87 4.91 -8.26
CA SER A 166 -2.27 6.21 -8.56
C SER A 166 -1.45 6.18 -9.86
N ARG A 167 -1.36 7.32 -10.54
CA ARG A 167 -0.53 7.51 -11.74
C ARG A 167 0.98 7.65 -11.45
N HIS A 168 1.39 7.60 -10.18
CA HIS A 168 2.78 7.81 -9.77
C HIS A 168 3.33 6.59 -9.00
N ILE A 169 4.52 6.14 -9.43
CA ILE A 169 5.36 5.12 -8.79
C ILE A 169 6.54 5.88 -8.17
N GLY A 170 6.85 5.63 -6.90
CA GLY A 170 8.01 6.20 -6.19
C GLY A 170 8.43 5.30 -5.03
#